data_AF-R6QZ50-F1
#
_entry.id   AF-R6QZ50-F1
#
_cell.length_a   1.000
_cell.length_b   1.000
_cell.length_c   1.000
_cell.angle_alpha   90.00
_cell.angle_beta   90.00
_cell.angle_gamma   90.00
#
_symmetry.space_group_name_H-M   'P 1'
#
loop_
_entity.id
_entity.type
_entity.pdbx_description
1 polymer ?
#
loop_
_entity_poly.entity_id
_entity_poly.type
_entity_poly.pdbx_seq_one_letter_code
_entity_poly.pdbx_strand_id
1 'polypeptide(L)'
;MAAMIVDGDWLYNDYIAGYEKSDSFKLKLMKTPIIENAQYPNTSYVIGEDQYIAIPKTSSHKELAKSFIKLMVSDEGCNTFLEQAHGFLAYKCNYSSSGLSDEYISSAIEVRNSYTSTFTNFSNNRKYLCNYIDVWCTAALRPYSSLLNKSRTIDQAFSDIASTARQGWEYWTNSSK
;
A
#
# COMPACT_ATOMS: atom_id res chain seq x y z
N MET A 1 -6.91 -21.79 -11.54
CA MET A 1 -5.97 -21.34 -10.49
C MET A 1 -5.22 -20.15 -11.05
N ALA A 2 -5.15 -19.02 -10.35
CA ALA A 2 -4.41 -17.85 -10.82
C ALA A 2 -2.93 -18.01 -10.44
N ALA A 3 -2.02 -17.74 -11.37
CA ALA A 3 -0.57 -17.80 -11.11
C ALA A 3 -0.03 -16.54 -10.41
N MET A 4 -0.76 -15.43 -10.50
CA MET A 4 -0.42 -14.14 -9.91
C MET A 4 -1.70 -13.46 -9.40
N ILE A 5 -1.58 -12.73 -8.30
CA ILE A 5 -2.62 -11.86 -7.77
C ILE A 5 -2.00 -10.50 -7.41
N VAL A 6 -2.74 -9.43 -7.65
CA VAL A 6 -2.37 -8.08 -7.18
C VAL A 6 -3.09 -7.87 -5.86
N ASP A 7 -2.34 -7.91 -4.76
CA ASP A 7 -2.88 -7.76 -3.40
C ASP A 7 -1.82 -7.14 -2.47
N GLY A 8 -2.23 -6.80 -1.25
CA GLY A 8 -1.33 -6.35 -0.21
C GLY A 8 -0.45 -7.46 0.35
N ASP A 9 0.67 -7.07 0.96
CA ASP A 9 1.60 -8.02 1.59
C ASP A 9 0.98 -8.75 2.80
N TRP A 10 -0.10 -8.22 3.38
CA TRP A 10 -0.90 -8.87 4.42
C TRP A 10 -1.53 -10.20 3.98
N LEU A 11 -1.68 -10.46 2.67
CA LEU A 11 -2.21 -11.72 2.15
C LEU A 11 -1.41 -12.94 2.66
N TYR A 12 -0.13 -12.75 2.99
CA TYR A 12 0.69 -13.82 3.55
C TYR A 12 0.17 -14.31 4.91
N ASN A 13 -0.34 -13.40 5.74
CA ASN A 13 -0.94 -13.76 7.02
C ASN A 13 -2.21 -14.60 6.82
N ASP A 14 -3.03 -14.26 5.83
CA ASP A 14 -4.21 -15.06 5.48
C ASP A 14 -3.81 -16.44 4.92
N TYR A 15 -2.76 -16.48 4.09
CA TYR A 15 -2.18 -17.71 3.55
C TYR A 15 -1.73 -18.67 4.65
N ILE A 16 -0.96 -18.19 5.64
CA ILE A 16 -0.47 -19.05 6.73
C ILE A 16 -1.55 -19.40 7.78
N ALA A 17 -2.62 -18.60 7.88
CA ALA A 17 -3.67 -18.78 8.89
C ALA A 17 -4.80 -19.73 8.45
N GLY A 18 -5.14 -19.81 7.16
CA GLY A 18 -6.43 -20.37 6.75
C GLY A 18 -6.47 -21.25 5.50
N TYR A 19 -5.45 -21.27 4.67
CA TYR A 19 -5.42 -22.17 3.51
C TYR A 19 -4.71 -23.45 3.89
N GLU A 20 -5.26 -24.61 3.52
CA GLU A 20 -4.59 -25.91 3.72
C GLU A 20 -3.14 -25.77 3.27
N LYS A 21 -2.22 -25.74 4.24
CA LYS A 21 -0.79 -25.52 4.03
C LYS A 21 -0.26 -26.74 3.31
N SER A 22 -0.45 -26.77 2.01
CA SER A 22 0.14 -27.79 1.16
C SER A 22 1.59 -27.41 0.99
N ASP A 23 2.51 -28.30 1.36
CA ASP A 23 3.94 -28.14 1.10
C ASP A 23 4.24 -27.96 -0.41
N SER A 24 3.26 -28.26 -1.29
CA SER A 24 3.36 -28.06 -2.73
C SER A 24 3.03 -26.64 -3.22
N PHE A 25 2.38 -25.80 -2.41
CA PHE A 25 2.06 -24.43 -2.79
C PHE A 25 2.97 -23.46 -2.05
N LYS A 26 3.62 -22.56 -2.80
CA LYS A 26 4.53 -21.56 -2.25
C LYS A 26 4.13 -20.19 -2.76
N LEU A 27 4.01 -19.24 -1.84
CA LEU A 27 3.77 -17.83 -2.17
C LEU A 27 5.10 -17.07 -2.18
N LYS A 28 5.23 -16.13 -3.11
CA LYS A 28 6.32 -15.15 -3.17
C LYS A 28 5.76 -13.80 -3.58
N LEU A 29 6.48 -12.74 -3.20
CA LEU A 29 6.26 -11.41 -3.74
C LEU A 29 7.21 -11.16 -4.92
N MET A 30 6.73 -10.45 -5.94
CA MET A 30 7.53 -10.02 -7.08
C MET A 30 7.27 -8.55 -7.39
N LYS A 31 8.11 -7.94 -8.23
CA LYS A 31 7.80 -6.62 -8.79
C LYS A 31 6.52 -6.67 -9.61
N THR A 32 5.76 -5.57 -9.61
CA THR A 32 4.58 -5.45 -10.48
C THR A 32 5.05 -5.51 -11.94
N PRO A 33 4.44 -6.37 -12.79
CA PRO A 33 4.78 -6.41 -14.20
C PRO A 33 4.64 -5.04 -14.88
N ILE A 34 5.56 -4.74 -15.79
CA ILE A 34 5.62 -3.45 -16.48
C ILE A 34 5.02 -3.62 -17.88
N ILE A 35 4.15 -2.69 -18.27
CA ILE A 35 3.65 -2.59 -19.64
C ILE A 35 4.59 -1.74 -20.51
N GLU A 36 4.58 -1.98 -21.82
CA GLU A 36 5.35 -1.17 -22.77
C GLU A 36 4.99 0.32 -22.62
N ASN A 37 6.00 1.18 -22.65
CA ASN A 37 5.87 2.64 -22.47
C ASN A 37 5.37 3.10 -21.09
N ALA A 38 5.44 2.27 -20.05
CA ALA A 38 5.16 2.72 -18.68
C ALA A 38 6.04 3.92 -18.29
N GLN A 39 5.41 5.01 -17.86
CA GLN A 39 6.09 6.24 -17.46
C GLN A 39 6.90 6.07 -16.16
N TYR A 40 6.45 5.17 -15.28
CA TYR A 40 7.04 4.92 -13.95
C TYR A 40 7.31 3.43 -13.72
N PRO A 41 8.20 2.80 -14.51
CA PRO A 41 8.38 1.34 -14.54
C PRO A 41 8.98 0.76 -13.25
N ASN A 42 9.62 1.59 -12.41
CA ASN A 42 10.27 1.15 -11.17
C ASN A 42 9.65 1.81 -9.92
N THR A 43 8.32 1.82 -9.83
CA THR A 43 7.59 2.40 -8.70
C THR A 43 6.76 1.33 -7.99
N SER A 44 6.95 1.20 -6.68
CA SER A 44 6.03 0.43 -5.84
C SER A 44 4.80 1.27 -5.52
N TYR A 45 3.65 0.61 -5.36
CA TYR A 45 2.47 1.24 -4.79
C TYR A 45 2.32 0.79 -3.34
N VAL A 46 2.31 1.74 -2.41
CA VAL A 46 2.09 1.47 -0.99
C VAL A 46 0.74 2.01 -0.57
N ILE A 47 -0.13 1.09 -0.13
CA ILE A 47 -1.40 1.37 0.52
C ILE A 47 -1.12 1.43 2.02
N GLY A 48 -1.45 2.54 2.69
CA GLY A 48 -1.14 2.68 4.11
C GLY A 48 -1.73 3.90 4.80
N GLU A 49 -2.75 4.52 4.22
CA GLU A 49 -3.34 5.76 4.77
C GLU A 49 -4.23 5.53 6.01
N ASP A 50 -4.63 4.29 6.27
CA ASP A 50 -5.68 3.98 7.25
C ASP A 50 -5.17 3.58 8.65
N GLN A 51 -3.85 3.38 8.82
CA GLN A 51 -3.30 2.86 10.07
C GLN A 51 -2.39 3.90 10.74
N TYR A 52 -2.88 4.52 11.81
CA TYR A 52 -2.12 5.47 12.62
C TYR A 52 -2.21 5.13 14.11
N ILE A 53 -1.18 5.52 14.86
CA ILE A 53 -1.17 5.46 16.32
C ILE A 53 -1.28 6.88 16.85
N ALA A 54 -2.35 7.14 17.62
CA ALA A 54 -2.58 8.43 18.25
C ALA A 54 -2.52 8.30 19.77
N ILE A 55 -1.90 9.29 20.43
CA ILE A 55 -1.94 9.42 21.88
C ILE A 55 -3.10 10.36 22.24
N PRO A 56 -4.12 9.90 22.98
CA PRO A 56 -5.20 10.77 23.41
C PRO A 56 -4.67 11.96 24.23
N LYS A 57 -5.17 13.17 23.97
CA LYS A 57 -4.80 14.38 24.71
C LYS A 57 -5.06 14.23 26.22
N THR A 58 -6.03 13.40 26.61
CA THR A 58 -6.42 13.12 28.00
C THR A 58 -5.55 12.06 28.69
N SER A 59 -4.65 11.37 27.97
CA SER A 59 -3.82 10.31 28.57
C SER A 59 -2.97 10.87 29.72
N SER A 60 -2.96 10.17 30.86
CA SER A 60 -2.06 10.41 31.98
C SER A 60 -0.64 9.84 31.76
N HIS A 61 -0.44 9.03 30.70
CA HIS A 61 0.80 8.29 30.43
C HIS A 61 1.44 8.69 29.10
N LYS A 62 1.36 9.97 28.72
CA LYS A 62 1.84 10.45 27.40
C LYS A 62 3.31 10.12 27.13
N GLU A 63 4.17 10.28 28.12
CA GLU A 63 5.60 10.02 27.94
C GLU A 63 5.91 8.53 27.76
N LEU A 64 5.21 7.65 28.49
CA LEU A 64 5.33 6.20 28.29
C LEU A 64 4.84 5.79 26.89
N ALA A 65 3.70 6.34 26.44
CA ALA A 65 3.19 6.08 25.10
C ALA A 65 4.15 6.56 24.01
N LYS A 66 4.79 7.73 24.18
CA LYS A 66 5.84 8.21 23.28
C LYS A 66 7.05 7.28 23.26
N SER A 67 7.50 6.79 24.42
CA SER A 67 8.62 5.85 24.51
C SER A 67 8.31 4.52 23.81
N PHE A 68 7.08 4.02 23.95
CA PHE A 68 6.64 2.82 23.24
C PHE A 68 6.61 3.04 21.72
N ILE A 69 6.08 4.18 21.24
CA ILE A 69 6.11 4.51 19.82
C ILE A 69 7.56 4.62 19.31
N LYS A 70 8.48 5.22 20.09
CA LYS A 70 9.90 5.25 19.74
C LYS A 70 10.51 3.85 19.58
N LEU A 71 10.12 2.90 20.43
CA LEU A 71 10.51 1.50 20.28
C LEU A 71 9.91 0.90 19.00
N MET A 72 8.63 1.11 18.73
CA MET A 72 7.98 0.59 17.53
C MET A 72 8.65 1.05 16.24
N VAL A 73 9.11 2.30 16.18
CA VAL A 73 9.76 2.87 14.98
C VAL A 73 11.26 2.58 14.90
N SER A 74 11.85 1.92 15.90
CA SER A 74 13.27 1.54 15.88
C SER A 74 13.48 0.28 15.02
N ASP A 75 14.73 -0.01 14.67
CA ASP A 75 15.09 -1.28 14.01
C ASP A 75 14.64 -2.49 14.85
N GLU A 76 14.74 -2.42 16.17
CA GLU A 76 14.28 -3.49 17.08
C GLU A 76 12.77 -3.71 16.96
N GLY A 77 11.96 -2.65 17.05
CA GLY A 77 10.51 -2.75 16.92
C GLY A 77 10.07 -3.23 15.55
N CYS A 78 10.73 -2.75 14.49
CA CYS A 78 10.43 -3.16 13.12
C CYS A 78 10.81 -4.63 12.85
N ASN A 79 11.96 -5.10 13.34
CA ASN A 79 12.34 -6.51 13.23
C ASN A 79 11.42 -7.41 14.07
N THR A 80 11.07 -6.99 15.29
CA THR A 80 10.10 -7.72 16.14
C THR A 80 8.76 -7.85 15.42
N PHE A 81 8.26 -6.79 14.82
CA PHE A 81 7.00 -6.83 14.07
C PHE A 81 7.09 -7.76 12.85
N LEU A 82 8.19 -7.72 12.11
CA LEU A 82 8.42 -8.63 10.99
C LEU A 82 8.41 -10.10 11.44
N GLU A 83 9.09 -10.41 12.54
CA GLU A 83 9.20 -11.78 13.06
C GLU A 83 7.89 -12.32 13.64
N GLN A 84 7.12 -11.47 14.32
CA GLN A 84 5.92 -11.91 15.04
C GLN A 84 4.64 -11.80 14.21
N ALA A 85 4.57 -10.81 13.31
CA ALA A 85 3.38 -10.52 12.52
C ALA A 85 3.56 -10.75 11.01
N HIS A 86 4.74 -11.20 10.57
CA HIS A 86 5.09 -11.41 9.16
C HIS A 86 4.76 -10.20 8.27
N GLY A 87 4.87 -9.00 8.83
CA GLY A 87 4.48 -7.75 8.20
C GLY A 87 5.55 -6.67 8.30
N PHE A 88 5.32 -5.56 7.60
CA PHE A 88 6.27 -4.44 7.55
C PHE A 88 5.62 -3.19 8.14
N LEU A 89 6.24 -2.58 9.15
CA LEU A 89 5.87 -1.23 9.57
C LEU A 89 6.30 -0.20 8.51
N ALA A 90 5.60 0.92 8.44
CA ALA A 90 5.85 2.00 7.47
C ALA A 90 7.14 2.82 7.72
N TYR A 91 8.08 2.28 8.48
CA TYR A 91 9.31 2.97 8.87
C TYR A 91 10.52 2.38 8.14
N LYS A 92 11.55 3.21 7.96
CA LYS A 92 12.84 2.74 7.41
C LYS A 92 13.51 1.87 8.47
N CYS A 93 13.73 0.61 8.13
CA CYS A 93 14.38 -0.38 8.98
C CYS A 93 15.40 -1.15 8.16
N ASN A 94 16.52 -1.50 8.77
CA ASN A 94 17.42 -2.49 8.18
C ASN A 94 16.99 -3.90 8.59
N TYR A 95 16.44 -4.66 7.63
CA TYR A 95 16.05 -6.05 7.83
C TYR A 95 17.20 -7.05 7.63
N SER A 96 18.44 -6.60 7.35
CA SER A 96 19.58 -7.49 7.16
C SER A 96 19.91 -8.34 8.39
N SER A 97 19.41 -7.95 9.56
CA SER A 97 19.56 -8.66 10.83
C SER A 97 18.39 -9.59 11.16
N SER A 98 17.33 -9.66 10.35
CA SER A 98 16.20 -10.55 10.64
C SER A 98 16.66 -12.00 10.51
N GLY A 99 16.47 -12.82 11.55
CA GLY A 99 16.81 -14.25 11.54
C GLY A 99 15.85 -15.13 10.75
N LEU A 100 14.95 -14.53 9.95
CA LEU A 100 13.87 -15.21 9.26
C LEU A 100 14.39 -15.92 8.00
N SER A 101 14.20 -17.24 7.95
CA SER A 101 14.47 -18.09 6.78
C SER A 101 13.26 -18.26 5.86
N ASP A 102 12.20 -17.48 6.09
CA ASP A 102 10.96 -17.58 5.34
C ASP A 102 11.14 -17.06 3.91
N GLU A 103 10.80 -17.90 2.93
CA GLU A 103 11.00 -17.65 1.51
C GLU A 103 10.10 -16.50 0.99
N TYR A 104 8.89 -16.34 1.54
CA TYR A 104 8.02 -15.21 1.21
C TYR A 104 8.60 -13.92 1.78
N ILE A 105 8.97 -13.89 3.07
CA ILE A 105 9.52 -12.69 3.73
C ILE A 105 10.80 -12.22 3.04
N SER A 106 11.67 -13.17 2.67
CA SER A 106 12.89 -12.87 1.92
C SER A 106 12.58 -12.19 0.59
N SER A 107 11.63 -12.74 -0.19
CA SER A 107 11.20 -12.13 -1.45
C SER A 107 10.54 -10.76 -1.25
N ALA A 108 9.81 -10.57 -0.16
CA ALA A 108 9.18 -9.28 0.16
C ALA A 108 10.23 -8.21 0.48
N ILE A 109 11.25 -8.53 1.28
CA ILE A 109 12.38 -7.64 1.57
C ILE A 109 13.12 -7.29 0.28
N GLU A 110 13.42 -8.28 -0.57
CA GLU A 110 14.09 -8.08 -1.86
C GLU A 110 13.29 -7.11 -2.74
N VAL A 111 11.99 -7.36 -2.90
CA VAL A 111 11.10 -6.49 -3.69
C VAL A 111 11.10 -5.06 -3.12
N ARG A 112 10.93 -4.88 -1.82
CA ARG A 112 10.92 -3.56 -1.17
C ARG A 112 12.23 -2.80 -1.38
N ASN A 113 13.37 -3.49 -1.30
CA ASN A 113 14.69 -2.90 -1.51
C ASN A 113 15.01 -2.62 -2.99
N SER A 114 14.32 -3.30 -3.91
CA SER A 114 14.60 -3.21 -5.34
C SER A 114 13.91 -2.03 -6.05
N TYR A 115 12.93 -1.38 -5.42
CA TYR A 115 12.27 -0.20 -5.97
C TYR A 115 13.02 1.07 -5.58
N THR A 116 13.24 1.96 -6.56
CA THR A 116 13.87 3.27 -6.32
C THR A 116 12.87 4.35 -5.94
N SER A 117 11.58 4.08 -6.13
CA SER A 117 10.50 5.02 -5.91
C SER A 117 9.28 4.32 -5.35
N THR A 118 8.59 5.01 -4.46
CA THR A 118 7.34 4.55 -3.85
C THR A 118 6.28 5.60 -4.11
N PHE A 119 5.14 5.17 -4.64
CA PHE A 119 3.94 5.97 -4.76
C PHE A 119 3.01 5.65 -3.59
N THR A 120 2.46 6.71 -3.00
CA THR A 120 1.38 6.66 -2.01
C THR A 120 0.29 7.62 -2.47
N ASN A 121 -0.93 7.35 -2.04
CA ASN A 121 -2.07 8.25 -2.23
C ASN A 121 -1.97 9.52 -1.39
N PHE A 122 -1.11 9.57 -0.36
CA PHE A 122 -0.96 10.77 0.47
C PHE A 122 -0.57 12.00 -0.38
N SER A 123 -1.36 13.07 -0.23
CA SER A 123 -1.07 14.36 -0.85
C SER A 123 -1.40 15.51 0.09
N ASN A 124 -0.46 16.43 0.24
CA ASN A 124 -0.70 17.72 0.88
C ASN A 124 -1.51 18.69 -0.01
N ASN A 125 -1.93 18.27 -1.20
CA ASN A 125 -2.75 19.11 -2.06
C ASN A 125 -4.13 19.31 -1.42
N ARG A 126 -4.58 20.56 -1.30
CA ARG A 126 -5.88 20.86 -0.71
C ARG A 126 -7.06 20.16 -1.40
N LYS A 127 -6.99 19.89 -2.71
CA LYS A 127 -8.03 19.10 -3.41
C LYS A 127 -8.14 17.68 -2.84
N TYR A 128 -7.01 17.07 -2.50
CA TYR A 128 -6.97 15.75 -1.86
C TYR A 128 -7.51 15.84 -0.43
N LEU A 129 -7.03 16.80 0.36
CA LEU A 129 -7.46 17.00 1.75
C LEU A 129 -8.94 17.37 1.90
N CYS A 130 -9.56 17.94 0.86
CA CYS A 130 -10.99 18.24 0.78
C CYS A 130 -11.82 17.08 0.19
N ASN A 131 -11.21 15.90 -0.04
CA ASN A 131 -11.83 14.72 -0.65
C ASN A 131 -12.41 14.95 -2.05
N TYR A 132 -11.92 15.95 -2.79
CA TYR A 132 -12.31 16.14 -4.18
C TYR A 132 -11.61 15.17 -5.12
N ILE A 133 -10.37 14.79 -4.77
CA ILE A 133 -9.56 13.87 -5.58
C ILE A 133 -8.89 12.77 -4.78
N ASP A 134 -8.77 11.60 -5.39
CA ASP A 134 -7.91 10.48 -4.98
C ASP A 134 -7.04 10.00 -6.17
N VAL A 135 -6.38 8.85 -6.05
CA VAL A 135 -5.57 8.26 -7.13
C VAL A 135 -6.38 7.89 -8.37
N TRP A 136 -7.71 7.77 -8.25
CA TRP A 136 -8.66 7.51 -9.34
C TRP A 136 -9.36 8.79 -9.80
N CYS A 137 -8.85 9.97 -9.42
CA CYS A 137 -9.48 11.28 -9.53
C CYS A 137 -10.73 11.45 -8.66
N THR A 138 -11.63 10.48 -8.54
CA THR A 138 -12.71 10.48 -7.53
C THR A 138 -13.03 9.04 -7.15
N ALA A 139 -13.51 8.80 -5.92
CA ALA A 139 -13.87 7.46 -5.46
C ALA A 139 -14.96 6.77 -6.33
N ALA A 140 -15.80 7.55 -7.03
CA ALA A 140 -16.83 7.04 -7.93
C ALA A 140 -16.29 6.44 -9.24
N LEU A 141 -15.01 6.68 -9.56
CA LEU A 141 -14.39 6.23 -10.82
C LEU A 141 -13.52 4.98 -10.66
N ARG A 142 -13.60 4.29 -9.51
CA ARG A 142 -12.92 3.01 -9.29
C ARG A 142 -13.39 2.01 -10.35
N PRO A 143 -12.53 1.63 -11.33
CA PRO A 143 -13.01 0.96 -12.53
C PRO A 143 -13.28 -0.52 -12.28
N TYR A 144 -12.80 -1.08 -11.17
CA TYR A 144 -12.80 -2.51 -10.88
C TYR A 144 -14.17 -3.15 -11.08
N SER A 145 -15.23 -2.60 -10.48
CA SER A 145 -16.58 -3.19 -10.62
C SER A 145 -17.09 -3.14 -12.06
N SER A 146 -16.88 -2.02 -12.77
CA SER A 146 -17.30 -1.89 -14.18
C SER A 146 -16.51 -2.78 -15.14
N LEU A 147 -15.21 -2.97 -14.88
CA LEU A 147 -14.35 -3.86 -15.66
C LEU A 147 -14.70 -5.33 -15.37
N LEU A 148 -14.91 -5.69 -14.11
CA LEU A 148 -15.31 -7.02 -13.68
C LEU A 148 -16.65 -7.43 -14.30
N ASN A 149 -17.62 -6.51 -14.30
CA ASN A 149 -18.94 -6.71 -14.89
C ASN A 149 -18.95 -6.53 -16.42
N LYS A 150 -17.80 -6.22 -17.04
CA LYS A 150 -17.65 -5.95 -18.48
C LYS A 150 -18.59 -4.85 -19.01
N SER A 151 -19.03 -3.94 -18.13
CA SER A 151 -19.87 -2.81 -18.52
C SER A 151 -19.07 -1.65 -19.11
N ARG A 152 -17.74 -1.67 -18.96
CA ARG A 152 -16.79 -0.75 -19.59
C ARG A 152 -15.56 -1.52 -20.08
N THR A 153 -14.95 -1.03 -21.15
CA THR A 153 -13.58 -1.42 -21.53
C THR A 153 -12.55 -0.70 -20.68
N ILE A 154 -11.30 -1.17 -20.69
CA ILE A 154 -10.17 -0.51 -20.04
C ILE A 154 -10.04 0.93 -20.57
N ASP A 155 -10.04 1.12 -21.89
CA ASP A 155 -9.90 2.44 -22.51
C ASP A 155 -11.03 3.41 -22.13
N GLN A 156 -12.27 2.91 -22.05
CA GLN A 156 -13.41 3.70 -21.60
C GLN A 156 -13.23 4.13 -20.14
N ALA A 157 -12.84 3.20 -19.26
CA ALA A 157 -12.62 3.50 -17.85
C ALA A 157 -11.54 4.59 -17.65
N PHE A 158 -10.41 4.49 -18.35
CA PHE A 158 -9.36 5.52 -18.29
C PHE A 158 -9.79 6.86 -18.92
N SER A 159 -10.57 6.82 -20.00
CA SER A 159 -11.12 8.03 -20.64
C SER A 159 -12.09 8.77 -19.72
N ASP A 160 -12.94 8.04 -19.00
CA ASP A 160 -13.90 8.60 -18.03
C ASP A 160 -13.17 9.30 -16.87
N ILE A 161 -12.10 8.68 -16.35
CA ILE A 161 -11.25 9.28 -15.31
C ILE A 161 -10.65 10.60 -15.81
N ALA A 162 -10.02 10.59 -16.99
CA ALA A 162 -9.40 11.78 -17.55
C ALA A 162 -10.41 12.90 -17.87
N SER A 163 -11.60 12.54 -18.38
CA SER A 163 -12.67 13.48 -18.66
C SER A 163 -13.22 14.13 -17.39
N THR A 164 -13.48 13.32 -16.36
CA THR A 164 -13.97 13.82 -15.06
C THR A 164 -12.95 14.73 -14.40
N ALA A 165 -11.66 14.35 -14.44
CA ALA A 165 -10.58 15.19 -13.94
C ALA A 165 -10.58 16.55 -14.62
N ARG A 166 -10.65 16.59 -15.95
CA ARG A 166 -10.66 17.83 -16.74
C ARG A 166 -11.84 18.73 -16.40
N GLN A 167 -13.04 18.15 -16.26
CA GLN A 167 -14.27 18.91 -15.99
C GLN A 167 -14.30 19.48 -14.57
N GLY A 168 -13.83 18.72 -13.57
CA GLY A 168 -13.87 19.14 -12.17
C GLY A 168 -12.70 20.02 -11.72
N TRP A 169 -11.58 20.01 -12.45
CA TRP A 169 -10.30 20.56 -11.96
C TRP A 169 -10.38 22.01 -11.48
N GLU A 170 -11.03 22.88 -12.25
CA GLU A 170 -11.14 24.31 -11.94
C GLU A 170 -12.00 24.51 -10.68
N TYR A 171 -13.17 23.87 -10.62
CA TYR A 171 -14.05 23.92 -9.46
C TYR A 171 -13.35 23.42 -8.19
N TRP A 172 -12.69 22.27 -8.25
CA TRP A 172 -11.96 21.72 -7.10
C TRP A 172 -10.84 22.66 -6.66
N THR A 173 -10.11 23.24 -7.60
CA THR A 173 -9.01 24.19 -7.31
C THR A 173 -9.52 25.45 -6.64
N ASN A 174 -10.65 26.00 -7.09
CA ASN A 174 -11.26 27.19 -6.52
C ASN A 174 -11.88 26.92 -5.15
N SER A 175 -12.49 25.75 -4.97
CA SER A 175 -13.19 25.36 -3.74
C SER A 175 -12.26 24.82 -2.65
N SER A 176 -11.02 24.45 -2.99
CA SER A 176 -10.03 23.94 -2.03
C SER A 176 -9.01 25.01 -1.62
N LYS A 177 -9.27 26.29 -1.83
CA LYS A 177 -8.37 27.36 -1.38
C LYS A 177 -8.32 27.44 0.16
#